data_AF-A0A9D7JWR3-F1
#
_entry.id   AF-A0A9D7JWR3-F1
#
_cell.length_a   1.000
_cell.length_b   1.000
_cell.length_c   1.000
_cell.angle_alpha   90.00
_cell.angle_beta   90.00
_cell.angle_gamma   90.00
#
_symmetry.space_group_name_H-M   'P 1'
#
loop_
_entity.id
_entity.type
_entity.pdbx_description
1 polymer ?
#
loop_
_entity_poly.entity_id
_entity_poly.type
_entity_poly.pdbx_seq_one_letter_code
_entity_poly.pdbx_strand_id
1 'polypeptide(L)'
;MTQYPFFVRFLMVSNIILISFIVFIFLAGFDKVKNFKEINAERINIIGTNGKPVLVISNRRLMPGPTLNGKTYERDVIDGREYMSGMIFFNELGDEVGGIQYAGIKKIQLAIQQSGIYHLISGTRNQVIGFGL
;
A
#
# COMPACT_ATOMS: atom_id res chain seq x y z
N MET A 1 -41.59 -41.10 -28.97
CA MET A 1 -40.79 -40.41 -27.94
C MET A 1 -39.50 -39.97 -28.63
N THR A 2 -39.43 -38.84 -29.32
CA THR A 2 -38.86 -37.57 -28.81
C THR A 2 -39.24 -36.42 -29.78
N GLN A 3 -40.02 -35.43 -29.34
CA GLN A 3 -40.53 -34.34 -30.20
C GLN A 3 -40.23 -32.95 -29.61
N TYR A 4 -39.04 -32.74 -29.03
CA TYR A 4 -38.62 -31.42 -28.53
C TYR A 4 -37.17 -31.04 -28.91
N PRO A 5 -36.77 -31.11 -30.20
CA PRO A 5 -35.40 -30.79 -30.61
C PRO A 5 -35.03 -29.34 -30.32
N PHE A 6 -35.99 -28.41 -30.39
CA PHE A 6 -35.77 -27.00 -30.07
C PHE A 6 -35.48 -26.78 -28.57
N PHE A 7 -36.29 -27.37 -27.69
CA PHE A 7 -36.12 -27.25 -26.25
C PHE A 7 -34.81 -27.88 -25.77
N VAL A 8 -34.44 -29.04 -26.32
CA VAL A 8 -33.17 -29.71 -26.00
C VAL A 8 -31.97 -28.87 -26.48
N ARG A 9 -32.03 -28.28 -27.68
CA ARG A 9 -30.97 -27.38 -28.18
C ARG A 9 -30.85 -26.12 -27.33
N PHE A 10 -31.97 -25.51 -26.94
CA PHE A 10 -32.00 -24.36 -26.05
C PHE A 10 -31.36 -24.68 -24.68
N LEU A 11 -31.74 -25.82 -24.09
CA LEU A 11 -31.14 -26.31 -22.84
C LEU A 11 -29.63 -26.54 -22.99
N MET A 12 -29.19 -27.21 -24.06
CA MET A 12 -27.75 -27.43 -24.30
C MET A 12 -26.98 -26.12 -24.40
N VAL A 13 -27.47 -25.15 -25.18
CA VAL A 13 -26.80 -23.85 -25.34
C VAL A 13 -26.76 -23.10 -24.00
N SER A 14 -27.87 -23.08 -23.25
CA SER A 14 -27.91 -22.42 -21.93
C SER A 14 -26.93 -23.05 -20.94
N ASN A 15 -26.76 -24.38 -20.98
CA ASN A 15 -25.87 -25.10 -20.08
C ASN A 15 -24.40 -24.84 -20.44
N ILE A 16 -24.07 -24.80 -21.73
CA ILE A 16 -22.72 -24.44 -22.22
C ILE A 16 -22.35 -23.02 -21.78
N ILE A 17 -23.29 -22.07 -21.89
CA ILE A 17 -23.09 -20.69 -21.42
C ILE A 17 -22.86 -20.66 -19.91
N LEU A 18 -23.67 -21.41 -19.15
CA LEU A 18 -23.59 -21.44 -17.70
C LEU A 18 -22.27 -22.08 -17.20
N ILE A 19 -21.83 -23.17 -17.83
CA ILE A 19 -20.53 -23.79 -17.55
C ILE A 19 -19.40 -22.82 -17.91
N SER A 20 -19.47 -22.16 -19.06
CA SER A 20 -18.45 -21.19 -19.48
C SER A 20 -18.36 -20.02 -18.49
N PHE A 21 -19.49 -19.57 -17.96
CA PHE A 21 -19.56 -18.52 -16.95
C PHE A 21 -18.95 -18.95 -15.61
N ILE A 22 -19.24 -20.18 -15.16
CA ILE A 22 -18.63 -20.76 -13.96
C ILE A 22 -17.11 -20.86 -14.13
N VAL A 23 -16.65 -21.40 -15.25
CA VAL A 23 -15.21 -21.52 -15.56
C VAL A 23 -14.55 -20.14 -15.57
N PHE A 24 -15.19 -19.12 -16.14
CA PHE A 24 -14.68 -17.75 -16.12
C PHE A 24 -14.50 -17.20 -14.70
N ILE A 25 -15.48 -17.39 -13.81
CA ILE A 25 -15.38 -16.97 -12.40
C ILE A 25 -14.21 -17.66 -11.70
N PHE A 26 -14.07 -18.98 -11.90
CA PHE A 26 -12.94 -19.73 -11.32
C PHE A 26 -11.59 -19.23 -11.86
N LEU A 27 -11.46 -18.94 -13.16
CA LEU A 27 -10.21 -18.39 -13.70
C LEU A 27 -9.89 -16.97 -13.19
N ALA A 28 -10.92 -16.15 -12.97
CA ALA A 28 -10.77 -14.76 -12.51
C ALA A 28 -10.54 -14.65 -10.99
N GLY A 29 -10.99 -15.62 -10.20
CA GLY A 29 -11.00 -15.57 -8.74
C GLY A 29 -9.71 -16.00 -8.04
N PHE A 30 -8.67 -16.43 -8.76
CA PHE A 30 -7.40 -16.78 -8.13
C PHE A 30 -6.51 -15.54 -7.97
N ASP A 31 -6.27 -15.15 -6.73
CA ASP A 31 -5.24 -14.16 -6.36
C ASP A 31 -3.86 -14.68 -6.75
N LYS A 32 -3.44 -14.41 -7.98
CA LYS A 32 -2.10 -14.75 -8.45
C LYS A 32 -1.11 -13.75 -7.87
N VAL A 33 -0.05 -14.27 -7.24
CA VAL A 33 1.11 -13.47 -6.84
C VAL A 33 1.68 -12.77 -8.08
N LYS A 34 1.66 -11.45 -8.05
CA LYS A 34 2.24 -10.63 -9.12
C LYS A 34 3.74 -10.44 -8.84
N ASN A 35 4.57 -10.84 -9.80
CA ASN A 35 6.00 -10.60 -9.75
C ASN A 35 6.34 -9.39 -10.62
N PHE A 36 7.03 -8.42 -10.05
CA PHE A 36 7.51 -7.24 -10.76
C PHE A 36 9.03 -7.27 -10.78
N LYS A 37 9.63 -7.01 -11.94
CA LYS A 37 11.08 -6.79 -12.03
C LYS A 37 11.48 -5.45 -11.41
N GLU A 38 10.65 -4.43 -11.60
CA GLU A 38 10.85 -3.07 -11.11
C GLU A 38 9.49 -2.39 -10.91
N ILE A 39 9.42 -1.49 -9.93
CA ILE A 39 8.23 -0.68 -9.65
C ILE A 39 8.65 0.78 -9.56
N ASN A 40 8.17 1.60 -10.50
CA ASN A 40 8.28 3.05 -10.45
C ASN A 40 6.93 3.61 -9.97
N ALA A 41 6.91 4.12 -8.74
CA ALA A 41 5.72 4.66 -8.12
C ALA A 41 6.05 5.82 -7.20
N GLU A 42 5.17 6.79 -7.12
CA GLU A 42 5.29 7.88 -6.15
C GLU A 42 4.94 7.42 -4.73
N ARG A 43 4.05 6.43 -4.62
CA ARG A 43 3.61 5.82 -3.35
C ARG A 43 3.22 4.36 -3.58
N ILE A 44 3.63 3.49 -2.67
CA ILE A 44 3.26 2.09 -2.59
C ILE A 44 2.61 1.86 -1.21
N ASN A 45 1.40 1.33 -1.21
CA ASN A 45 0.69 0.94 0.01
C ASN A 45 0.64 -0.58 0.10
N ILE A 46 1.06 -1.12 1.23
CA ILE A 46 0.79 -2.49 1.62
C ILE A 46 -0.41 -2.43 2.57
N ILE A 47 -1.49 -3.12 2.20
CA ILE A 47 -2.77 -3.11 2.91
C ILE A 47 -2.92 -4.44 3.65
N GLY A 48 -3.27 -4.37 4.92
CA GLY A 48 -3.59 -5.53 5.74
C GLY A 48 -4.95 -6.14 5.38
N THR A 49 -5.24 -7.32 5.91
CA THR A 49 -6.54 -8.02 5.71
C THR A 49 -7.74 -7.22 6.23
N ASN A 50 -7.51 -6.30 7.16
CA ASN A 50 -8.49 -5.36 7.70
C ASN A 50 -8.75 -4.13 6.80
N GLY A 51 -8.10 -4.02 5.65
CA GLY A 51 -8.22 -2.89 4.73
C GLY A 51 -7.41 -1.63 5.13
N LYS A 52 -6.68 -1.67 6.25
CA LYS A 52 -5.84 -0.56 6.70
C LYS A 52 -4.40 -0.70 6.19
N PRO A 53 -3.68 0.40 5.95
CA PRO A 53 -2.26 0.31 5.58
C PRO A 53 -1.47 -0.31 6.74
N VAL A 54 -0.51 -1.17 6.40
CA VAL A 54 0.49 -1.73 7.34
C VAL A 54 1.90 -1.18 7.07
N LEU A 55 2.16 -0.84 5.81
CA LEU A 55 3.39 -0.20 5.35
C LEU A 55 3.06 0.75 4.20
N VAL A 56 3.60 1.96 4.26
CA VAL A 56 3.52 2.94 3.18
C VAL A 56 4.93 3.39 2.81
N ILE A 57 5.31 3.19 1.55
CA ILE A 57 6.54 3.72 0.95
C ILE A 57 6.13 4.90 0.09
N SER A 58 6.71 6.08 0.29
CA SER A 58 6.26 7.28 -0.42
C SER A 58 7.37 8.29 -0.63
N ASN A 59 7.27 9.01 -1.76
CA ASN A 59 8.04 10.22 -1.98
C ASN A 59 7.60 11.34 -1.02
N ARG A 60 8.31 12.47 -1.08
CA ARG A 60 8.01 13.65 -0.27
C ARG A 60 6.56 14.09 -0.37
N ARG A 61 6.02 14.22 -1.58
CA ARG A 61 4.67 14.77 -1.84
C ARG A 61 3.55 13.91 -1.26
N LEU A 62 3.67 12.58 -1.35
CA LEU A 62 2.61 11.64 -0.99
C LEU A 62 2.81 10.98 0.37
N MET A 63 3.72 11.52 1.19
CA MET A 63 3.96 11.00 2.53
C MET A 63 2.70 11.12 3.39
N PRO A 64 2.24 10.04 4.04
CA PRO A 64 1.09 10.12 4.94
C PRO A 64 1.42 11.03 6.13
N GLY A 65 0.41 11.77 6.57
CA GLY A 65 0.45 12.44 7.86
C GLY A 65 0.48 11.44 9.02
N PRO A 66 0.89 11.89 10.22
CA PRO A 66 0.91 11.02 11.38
C PRO A 66 -0.50 10.57 11.72
N THR A 67 -0.66 9.28 12.05
CA THR A 67 -1.94 8.75 12.51
C THR A 67 -1.81 8.33 13.97
N LEU A 68 -2.65 8.91 14.82
CA LEU A 68 -2.66 8.66 16.26
C LEU A 68 -4.10 8.50 16.75
N ASN A 69 -4.38 7.44 17.51
CA ASN A 69 -5.72 7.10 18.01
C ASN A 69 -6.79 7.06 16.91
N GLY A 70 -6.46 6.49 15.75
CA GLY A 70 -7.33 6.36 14.59
C GLY A 70 -7.60 7.67 13.84
N LYS A 71 -6.95 8.78 14.22
CA LYS A 71 -7.05 10.07 13.53
C LYS A 71 -5.79 10.33 12.74
N THR A 72 -5.95 10.51 11.42
CA THR A 72 -4.88 10.99 10.54
C THR A 72 -4.87 12.50 10.61
N TYR A 73 -3.72 13.06 10.96
CA TYR A 73 -3.50 14.51 10.97
C TYR A 73 -2.90 14.95 9.63
N GLU A 74 -3.00 16.25 9.37
CA GLU A 74 -2.27 16.85 8.25
C GLU A 74 -0.76 16.66 8.43
N ARG A 75 -0.06 16.54 7.31
CA ARG A 75 1.37 16.19 7.31
C ARG A 75 2.25 17.30 7.91
N ASP A 76 1.79 18.54 7.83
CA ASP A 76 2.43 19.75 8.35
C ASP A 76 2.36 19.87 9.88
N VAL A 77 1.56 19.04 10.55
CA VAL A 77 1.48 19.00 12.03
C VAL A 77 2.82 18.59 12.65
N ILE A 78 3.66 17.84 11.93
CA ILE A 78 5.03 17.55 12.33
C ILE A 78 5.96 18.39 11.47
N ASP A 79 6.63 19.35 12.10
CA ASP A 79 7.61 20.21 11.44
C ASP A 79 8.68 19.38 10.71
N GLY A 80 9.00 19.75 9.47
CA GLY A 80 9.96 19.05 8.64
C GLY A 80 9.42 17.81 7.90
N ARG A 81 8.30 17.21 8.30
CA ARG A 81 7.76 15.98 7.69
C ARG A 81 7.38 16.17 6.22
N GLU A 82 6.97 17.37 5.85
CA GLU A 82 6.70 17.74 4.47
C GLU A 82 7.93 17.74 3.55
N TYR A 83 9.15 17.74 4.11
CA TYR A 83 10.43 17.66 3.40
C TYR A 83 10.99 16.24 3.30
N MET A 84 10.32 15.28 3.95
CA MET A 84 10.81 13.93 4.11
C MET A 84 10.13 12.95 3.16
N SER A 85 10.88 11.96 2.70
CA SER A 85 10.38 10.76 2.01
C SER A 85 10.73 9.54 2.83
N GLY A 86 9.99 8.44 2.71
CA GLY A 86 10.29 7.31 3.58
C GLY A 86 9.34 6.14 3.52
N MET A 87 9.50 5.29 4.53
CA MET A 87 8.72 4.10 4.78
C MET A 87 8.09 4.21 6.17
N ILE A 88 6.77 4.22 6.26
CA ILE A 88 6.02 4.36 7.51
C ILE A 88 5.28 3.05 7.80
N PHE A 89 5.40 2.57 9.05
CA PHE A 89 4.74 1.38 9.56
C PHE A 89 3.52 1.74 10.39
N PHE A 90 2.49 0.91 10.29
CA PHE A 90 1.22 1.09 10.99
C PHE A 90 0.84 -0.17 11.78
N ASN A 91 0.14 0.00 12.90
CA ASN A 91 -0.46 -1.11 13.64
C ASN A 91 -1.79 -1.57 13.02
N GLU A 92 -2.41 -2.60 13.61
CA GLU A 92 -3.72 -3.12 13.19
C GLU A 92 -4.87 -2.10 13.30
N LEU A 93 -4.70 -1.05 14.12
CA LEU A 93 -5.65 0.04 14.25
C LEU A 93 -5.45 1.12 13.19
N GLY A 94 -4.36 1.06 12.42
CA GLY A 94 -3.97 2.06 11.42
C GLY A 94 -3.20 3.24 12.00
N ASP A 95 -2.73 3.15 13.25
CA ASP A 95 -1.88 4.16 13.86
C ASP A 95 -0.42 3.95 13.48
N GLU A 96 0.31 5.05 13.30
CA GLU A 96 1.73 5.03 12.99
C GLU A 96 2.53 4.50 14.19
N VAL A 97 3.31 3.44 13.96
CA VAL A 97 4.19 2.80 14.96
C VAL A 97 5.67 2.97 14.63
N GLY A 98 5.98 3.87 13.71
CA GLY A 98 7.34 4.23 13.36
C GLY A 98 7.59 4.18 11.86
N GLY A 99 8.85 4.31 11.49
CA GLY A 99 9.24 4.42 10.11
C GLY A 99 10.66 4.93 9.93
N ILE A 100 11.10 4.86 8.69
CA ILE A 100 12.37 5.42 8.23
C ILE A 100 12.03 6.62 7.37
N GLN A 101 12.48 7.79 7.79
CA GLN A 101 12.25 9.03 7.08
C GLN A 101 13.58 9.65 6.71
N TYR A 102 13.68 10.14 5.48
CA TYR A 102 14.89 10.73 4.95
C TYR A 102 14.58 12.11 4.38
N ALA A 103 15.36 13.10 4.80
CA ALA A 103 15.33 14.45 4.28
C ALA A 103 16.58 14.69 3.43
N GLY A 104 16.42 14.69 2.11
CA GLY A 104 17.45 15.18 1.21
C GLY A 104 17.39 16.70 1.13
N ILE A 105 18.18 17.41 1.94
CA ILE A 105 18.29 18.87 1.82
C ILE A 105 19.34 19.17 0.75
N LYS A 106 18.92 19.61 -0.44
CA LYS A 106 19.85 20.16 -1.44
C LYS A 106 20.26 21.56 -0.99
N LYS A 107 21.35 21.68 -0.23
CA LYS A 107 22.02 22.97 0.02
C LYS A 107 22.92 23.31 -1.17
N ILE A 108 23.02 24.59 -1.49
CA ILE A 108 23.65 25.11 -2.71
C ILE A 108 25.16 24.77 -2.79
N GLN A 109 25.53 24.30 -4.00
CA GLN A 109 26.83 24.13 -4.68
C GLN A 109 27.98 23.27 -4.13
N LEU A 110 28.24 23.07 -2.83
CA LEU A 110 29.47 22.31 -2.42
C LEU A 110 29.35 21.31 -1.26
N ALA A 111 28.17 21.15 -0.63
CA ALA A 111 27.96 20.11 0.38
C ALA A 111 26.54 19.54 0.26
N ILE A 112 26.43 18.25 -0.11
CA ILE A 112 25.17 17.52 0.01
C ILE A 112 25.04 17.13 1.48
N GLN A 113 24.20 17.84 2.22
CA GLN A 113 23.86 17.46 3.59
C GLN A 113 22.73 16.42 3.52
N GLN A 114 23.02 15.21 3.97
CA GLN A 114 22.07 14.10 4.00
C GLN A 114 21.70 13.82 5.45
N SER A 115 20.42 14.01 5.81
CA SER A 115 19.93 13.64 7.14
C SER A 115 18.91 12.50 7.04
N GLY A 116 19.27 11.37 7.66
CA GLY A 116 18.39 10.23 7.85
C GLY A 116 17.90 10.22 9.29
N ILE A 117 16.58 10.11 9.49
CA ILE A 117 15.99 9.96 10.81
C ILE A 117 15.24 8.62 10.87
N TYR A 118 15.71 7.75 11.75
CA TYR A 118 15.04 6.49 12.05
C TYR A 118 14.16 6.69 13.29
N HIS A 119 12.87 6.43 13.15
CA HIS A 119 11.90 6.45 14.25
C HIS A 119 11.39 5.03 14.50
N LEU A 120 11.78 4.46 15.63
CA LEU A 120 11.25 3.19 16.13
C LEU A 120 10.35 3.48 17.33
N ILE A 121 9.05 3.22 17.18
CA ILE A 121 8.07 3.34 18.27
C ILE A 121 7.75 1.92 18.75
N SER A 122 8.15 1.59 19.99
CA SER A 122 7.82 0.30 20.61
C SER A 122 7.15 0.54 21.97
N GLY A 123 5.83 0.35 22.03
CA GLY A 123 5.03 0.64 23.22
C GLY A 123 5.11 2.11 23.62
N THR A 124 5.46 2.39 24.89
CA THR A 124 5.62 3.76 25.43
C THR A 124 7.01 4.35 25.17
N ARG A 125 7.92 3.64 24.50
CA ARG A 125 9.30 4.08 24.27
C ARG A 125 9.48 4.51 22.82
N ASN A 126 9.96 5.74 22.67
CA ASN A 126 10.29 6.33 21.39
C ASN A 126 11.82 6.40 21.28
N GLN A 127 12.40 5.77 20.26
CA GLN A 127 13.83 5.91 19.98
C GLN A 127 14.00 6.60 18.63
N VAL A 128 14.68 7.73 18.66
CA VAL A 128 15.02 8.54 17.49
C VAL A 128 16.51 8.51 17.32
N ILE A 129 16.97 8.00 16.18
CA ILE A 129 18.39 8.01 15.84
C ILE A 129 18.54 8.83 14.56
N GLY A 130 19.17 10.00 14.69
CA GLY A 130 19.47 10.89 13.59
C GLY A 130 20.94 10.74 13.17
N PHE A 131 21.17 10.58 11.88
CA PHE A 131 22.51 10.64 11.30
C PHE A 131 22.55 11.78 10.29
N GLY A 132 23.59 12.62 10.36
CA GLY A 132 23.86 13.69 9.41
C GLY A 132 25.29 13.58 8.91
N LEU A 133 25.47 13.66 7.59
CA LEU A 133 26.76 13.87 6.93
C LEU A 133 26.86 15.31 6.44
#